data_AF-A0A950ST95-F1
#
_entry.id   AF-A0A950ST95-F1
#
_cell.length_a   1.000
_cell.length_b   1.000
_cell.length_c   1.000
_cell.angle_alpha   90.00
_cell.angle_beta   90.00
_cell.angle_gamma   90.00
#
_symmetry.space_group_name_H-M   'P 1'
#
loop_
_entity.id
_entity.type
_entity.pdbx_description
1 polymer ?
#
loop_
_entity_poly.entity_id
_entity_poly.type
_entity_poly.pdbx_seq_one_letter_code
_entity_poly.pdbx_strand_id
1 'polypeptide(L)'
;MRKTAGVQQAFGTVIWIVCAAAAVAALALLVRSGQTWEELRRRELVRDRDAPAGEAPGSAAATAERDAEIRAMLEAGNARRRRRGEAPLDVERELARLTAAASPPVDPALRAEIRQLVIARNHRRVRAGRAPLDVEAEIEREIRDFGHLQGRPSDRLGA
;
A
#
# COMPACT_ATOMS: atom_id res chain seq x y z
N MET A 1 -28.38 -30.29 -52.73
CA MET A 1 -27.35 -29.75 -51.80
C MET A 1 -27.64 -28.28 -51.44
N ARG A 2 -28.79 -27.95 -50.81
CA ARG A 2 -29.16 -26.55 -50.46
C ARG A 2 -29.57 -26.31 -48.99
N LYS A 3 -29.49 -27.31 -48.11
CA LYS A 3 -29.93 -27.18 -46.70
C LYS A 3 -28.83 -26.81 -45.71
N THR A 4 -27.55 -27.02 -46.03
CA THR A 4 -26.42 -26.73 -45.12
C THR A 4 -26.06 -25.25 -45.05
N ALA A 5 -26.24 -24.50 -46.14
CA ALA A 5 -25.96 -23.06 -46.19
C ALA A 5 -26.87 -22.25 -45.24
N GLY A 6 -28.15 -22.60 -45.14
CA GLY A 6 -29.10 -21.91 -44.26
C GLY A 6 -28.84 -22.16 -42.76
N VAL A 7 -28.46 -23.38 -42.38
CA VAL A 7 -28.18 -23.73 -40.97
C VAL A 7 -26.86 -23.11 -40.50
N GLN A 8 -25.80 -23.12 -41.32
CA GLN A 8 -24.54 -22.43 -40.99
C GLN A 8 -24.71 -20.91 -40.91
N GLN A 9 -25.51 -20.32 -41.80
CA GLN A 9 -25.81 -18.88 -41.76
C GLN A 9 -26.66 -18.50 -40.54
N ALA A 10 -27.68 -19.30 -40.21
CA ALA A 10 -28.50 -19.08 -39.02
C ALA A 10 -27.69 -19.22 -37.73
N PHE A 11 -26.81 -20.22 -37.64
CA PHE A 11 -25.93 -20.43 -36.48
C PHE A 11 -24.96 -19.26 -36.28
N GLY A 12 -24.35 -18.76 -37.36
CA GLY A 12 -23.49 -17.57 -37.31
C GLY A 12 -24.23 -16.33 -36.83
N THR A 13 -25.45 -16.11 -37.33
CA THR A 13 -26.29 -14.98 -36.92
C THR A 13 -26.68 -15.05 -35.44
N VAL A 14 -27.03 -16.23 -34.92
CA VAL A 14 -27.37 -16.41 -33.50
C VAL A 14 -26.18 -16.10 -32.60
N ILE A 15 -24.98 -16.60 -32.94
CA ILE A 15 -23.75 -16.29 -32.20
C ILE A 15 -23.51 -14.78 -32.18
N TRP A 16 -23.62 -14.12 -33.34
CA TRP A 16 -23.38 -12.69 -33.43
C TRP A 16 -24.35 -11.88 -32.58
N ILE A 17 -25.64 -12.24 -32.57
CA ILE A 17 -26.67 -11.59 -31.73
C ILE A 17 -26.36 -11.80 -30.25
N VAL A 18 -26.01 -13.02 -29.83
CA VAL A 18 -25.70 -13.32 -28.42
C VAL A 18 -24.44 -12.59 -27.97
N CYS A 19 -23.39 -12.59 -28.79
CA CYS A 19 -22.16 -11.86 -28.52
C CYS A 19 -22.40 -10.35 -28.43
N ALA A 20 -23.18 -9.78 -29.35
CA ALA A 20 -23.53 -8.36 -29.31
C ALA A 20 -24.35 -8.01 -28.05
N ALA A 21 -25.35 -8.82 -27.71
CA ALA A 21 -26.15 -8.62 -26.51
C ALA A 21 -25.30 -8.73 -25.22
N ALA A 22 -24.40 -9.71 -25.14
CA ALA A 22 -23.47 -9.86 -24.03
C ALA A 22 -22.49 -8.68 -23.92
N ALA A 23 -21.96 -8.19 -25.04
CA ALA A 23 -21.09 -7.02 -25.06
C ALA A 23 -21.80 -5.75 -24.58
N VAL A 24 -23.05 -5.54 -25.00
CA VAL A 24 -23.88 -4.40 -24.54
C VAL A 24 -24.20 -4.53 -23.04
N ALA A 25 -24.56 -5.72 -22.58
CA ALA A 25 -24.82 -5.96 -21.15
C ALA A 25 -23.56 -5.75 -20.29
N ALA A 26 -22.41 -6.22 -20.75
CA ALA A 26 -21.12 -5.99 -20.11
C ALA A 26 -20.79 -4.50 -20.03
N LEU A 27 -21.00 -3.75 -21.12
CA LEU A 27 -20.78 -2.31 -21.15
C LEU A 27 -21.72 -1.57 -20.17
N ALA A 28 -23.00 -1.97 -20.12
CA ALA A 28 -23.97 -1.39 -19.20
C ALA A 28 -23.61 -1.67 -17.73
N LEU A 29 -23.15 -2.89 -17.41
CA LEU A 29 -22.67 -3.24 -16.07
C LEU A 29 -21.39 -2.47 -15.70
N LEU A 30 -20.49 -2.27 -16.66
CA LEU A 30 -19.25 -1.50 -16.46
C LEU A 30 -19.54 -0.02 -16.16
N VAL A 31 -20.49 0.59 -16.88
CA VAL A 31 -20.88 1.99 -16.62
C VAL A 31 -21.56 2.13 -15.26
N ARG A 32 -22.39 1.16 -14.84
CA ARG A 32 -23.03 1.18 -13.52
C ARG A 32 -22.03 0.95 -12.37
N SER A 33 -21.03 0.09 -12.57
CA SER A 33 -20.00 -0.14 -11.53
C SER A 33 -19.08 1.08 -11.34
N GLY A 34 -18.90 1.91 -12.38
CA GLY A 34 -18.19 3.18 -12.29
C GLY A 34 -18.74 4.14 -11.23
N GLN A 35 -20.07 4.17 -11.02
CA GLN A 35 -20.68 5.05 -10.01
C GLN A 35 -20.39 4.59 -8.57
N THR A 36 -20.33 3.28 -8.33
CA THR A 36 -19.87 2.72 -7.05
C THR A 36 -18.39 3.00 -6.77
N TRP A 37 -17.53 3.03 -7.80
CA TRP A 37 -16.14 3.45 -7.66
C TRP A 37 -16.02 4.94 -7.31
N GLU A 38 -16.87 5.78 -7.90
CA GLU A 38 -16.93 7.21 -7.58
C GLU A 38 -17.40 7.49 -6.14
N GLU A 39 -18.29 6.67 -5.58
CA GLU A 39 -18.67 6.79 -4.16
C GLU A 39 -17.52 6.42 -3.22
N LEU A 40 -16.74 5.39 -3.56
CA LEU A 40 -15.55 5.01 -2.79
C LEU A 40 -14.47 6.08 -2.87
N ARG A 41 -14.26 6.66 -4.06
CA ARG A 41 -13.32 7.78 -4.28
C ARG A 41 -13.75 9.05 -3.52
N ARG A 42 -15.04 9.34 -3.49
CA ARG A 42 -15.58 10.54 -2.82
C ARG A 42 -15.55 10.41 -1.30
N ARG A 43 -15.71 9.20 -0.75
CA ARG A 43 -15.59 8.95 0.70
C ARG A 43 -14.15 9.12 1.20
N GLU A 44 -13.16 8.70 0.41
CA GLU A 44 -11.74 8.90 0.74
C GLU A 44 -11.38 10.40 0.75
N LEU A 45 -11.85 11.16 -0.24
CA LEU A 45 -11.56 12.59 -0.35
C LEU A 45 -12.22 13.47 0.74
N VAL A 46 -13.35 13.03 1.31
CA VAL A 46 -13.98 13.74 2.45
C VAL A 46 -13.28 13.39 3.76
N ARG A 47 -12.79 12.15 3.92
CA ARG A 47 -11.99 11.74 5.09
C ARG A 47 -10.67 12.51 5.20
N ASP A 48 -10.04 12.83 4.07
CA ASP A 48 -8.77 13.55 4.01
C ASP A 48 -8.91 15.07 4.26
N ARG A 49 -10.11 15.65 4.09
CA ARG A 49 -10.37 17.07 4.35
C ARG A 49 -10.70 17.40 5.81
N ASP A 50 -11.27 16.44 6.53
CA ASP A 50 -11.58 16.58 7.96
C ASP A 50 -10.47 15.99 8.85
N ALA A 51 -9.42 15.40 8.26
CA ALA A 51 -8.19 15.14 9.00
C ALA A 51 -7.55 16.49 9.34
N PRO A 52 -7.43 16.88 10.63
CA PRO A 52 -6.51 17.97 10.98
C PRO A 52 -5.16 17.61 10.37
N ALA A 53 -4.39 18.60 9.89
CA ALA A 53 -3.09 18.38 9.22
C ALA A 53 -2.18 17.49 10.09
N GLY A 54 -2.35 16.18 9.96
CA GLY A 54 -1.83 15.18 10.87
C GLY A 54 -0.38 14.99 10.53
N GLU A 55 0.43 14.82 11.57
CA GLU A 55 1.85 14.59 11.46
C GLU A 55 2.15 13.58 10.35
N ALA A 56 3.16 13.90 9.52
CA ALA A 56 3.48 13.13 8.33
C ALA A 56 3.51 11.61 8.63
N PRO A 57 2.90 10.78 7.76
CA PRO A 57 2.97 9.32 7.90
C PRO A 57 4.40 8.87 8.12
N GLY A 58 4.64 8.07 9.17
CA GLY A 58 5.97 7.60 9.55
C GLY A 58 6.80 8.56 10.41
N SER A 59 6.24 9.68 10.88
CA SER A 59 6.87 10.51 11.92
C SER A 59 6.93 9.77 13.27
N ALA A 60 7.86 10.16 14.14
CA ALA A 60 7.98 9.58 15.48
C ALA A 60 6.70 9.75 16.31
N ALA A 61 5.98 10.85 16.13
CA ALA A 61 4.68 11.09 16.76
C ALA A 61 3.61 10.12 16.24
N ALA A 62 3.52 9.93 14.92
CA ALA A 62 2.59 8.98 14.32
C ALA A 62 2.90 7.52 14.72
N THR A 63 4.18 7.17 14.90
CA THR A 63 4.56 5.85 15.45
C THR A 63 4.12 5.70 16.89
N ALA A 64 4.33 6.72 17.74
CA ALA A 64 3.93 6.68 19.14
C ALA A 64 2.40 6.59 19.30
N GLU A 65 1.64 7.30 18.46
CA GLU A 65 0.17 7.22 18.43
C GLU A 65 -0.31 5.83 18.02
N ARG A 66 0.26 5.27 16.95
CA ARG A 66 -0.02 3.90 16.51
C ARG A 66 0.26 2.88 17.62
N ASP A 67 1.39 3.01 18.31
CA ASP A 67 1.75 2.10 19.40
C ASP A 67 0.77 2.22 20.58
N ALA A 68 0.28 3.43 20.88
CA ALA A 68 -0.75 3.66 21.88
C ALA A 68 -2.09 3.02 21.49
N GLU A 69 -2.49 3.10 20.22
CA GLU A 69 -3.70 2.44 19.71
C GLU A 69 -3.59 0.92 19.80
N ILE A 70 -2.46 0.34 19.38
CA ILE A 70 -2.21 -1.10 19.49
C ILE A 70 -2.28 -1.55 20.96
N ARG A 71 -1.69 -0.78 21.89
CA ARG A 71 -1.77 -1.05 23.33
C ARG A 71 -3.22 -1.09 23.81
N ALA A 72 -4.03 -0.10 23.45
CA ALA A 72 -5.45 -0.05 23.81
C ALA A 72 -6.23 -1.26 23.27
N MET A 73 -5.95 -1.70 22.04
CA MET A 73 -6.56 -2.90 21.45
C MET A 73 -6.18 -4.18 22.21
N LEU A 74 -4.91 -4.32 22.62
CA LEU A 74 -4.42 -5.47 23.39
C LEU A 74 -5.03 -5.51 24.79
N GLU A 75 -5.16 -4.38 25.46
CA GLU A 75 -5.81 -4.26 26.76
C GLU A 75 -7.30 -4.63 26.68
N ALA A 76 -8.01 -4.11 25.67
CA ALA A 76 -9.39 -4.48 25.40
C ALA A 76 -9.53 -5.97 25.07
N GLY A 77 -8.57 -6.54 24.34
CA GLY A 77 -8.45 -7.98 24.10
C GLY A 77 -8.33 -8.77 25.39
N ASN A 78 -7.45 -8.35 26.29
CA ASN A 78 -7.24 -8.96 27.60
C ASN A 78 -8.47 -8.87 28.50
N ALA A 79 -9.24 -7.79 28.43
CA ALA A 79 -10.53 -7.70 29.13
C ALA A 79 -11.52 -8.77 28.65
N ARG A 80 -11.58 -9.01 27.33
CA ARG A 80 -12.41 -10.09 26.76
C ARG A 80 -11.91 -11.48 27.15
N ARG A 81 -10.58 -11.70 27.14
CA ARG A 81 -9.95 -12.97 27.58
C ARG A 81 -10.29 -13.31 29.03
N ARG A 82 -10.16 -12.33 29.93
CA ARG A 82 -10.51 -12.47 31.36
C ARG A 82 -11.97 -12.88 31.56
N ARG A 83 -12.91 -12.29 30.79
CA ARG A 83 -14.33 -12.68 30.83
C ARG A 83 -14.58 -14.13 30.39
N ARG A 84 -13.73 -14.67 29.51
CA ARG A 84 -13.77 -16.07 29.06
C ARG A 84 -12.97 -17.02 29.96
N GLY A 85 -12.36 -16.54 31.04
CA GLY A 85 -11.49 -17.33 31.90
C GLY A 85 -10.12 -17.67 31.29
N GLU A 86 -9.73 -17.00 30.20
CA GLU A 86 -8.42 -17.16 29.57
C GLU A 86 -7.36 -16.30 30.28
N ALA A 87 -6.10 -16.76 30.24
CA ALA A 87 -4.96 -15.98 30.71
C ALA A 87 -4.77 -14.71 29.85
N PRO A 88 -4.50 -13.54 30.46
CA PRO A 88 -4.18 -12.32 29.73
C PRO A 88 -2.81 -12.42 29.04
N LEU A 89 -2.68 -11.76 27.89
CA LEU A 89 -1.41 -11.59 27.20
C LEU A 89 -0.56 -10.49 27.85
N ASP A 90 0.75 -10.64 27.81
CA ASP A 90 1.69 -9.56 28.13
C ASP A 90 1.63 -8.50 27.02
N VAL A 91 1.13 -7.32 27.37
CA VAL A 91 0.84 -6.24 26.43
C VAL A 91 2.11 -5.67 25.80
N GLU A 92 3.17 -5.45 26.60
CA GLU A 92 4.40 -4.84 26.10
C GLU A 92 5.18 -5.83 25.22
N ARG A 93 5.22 -7.10 25.61
CA ARG A 93 5.82 -8.14 24.78
C ARG A 93 5.09 -8.30 23.45
N GLU A 94 3.76 -8.29 23.49
CA GLU A 94 2.95 -8.47 22.29
C GLU A 94 2.98 -7.23 21.38
N LEU A 95 3.00 -6.03 21.96
CA LEU A 95 3.23 -4.78 21.23
C LEU A 95 4.55 -4.84 20.48
N ALA A 96 5.66 -5.19 21.16
CA ALA A 96 6.98 -5.31 20.53
C ALA A 96 7.00 -6.34 19.39
N ARG A 97 6.30 -7.47 19.55
CA ARG A 97 6.16 -8.48 18.50
C ARG A 97 5.42 -7.94 17.28
N LEU A 98 4.33 -7.21 17.49
CA LEU A 98 3.50 -6.66 16.42
C LEU A 98 4.17 -5.50 15.69
N THR A 99 4.85 -4.61 16.41
CA THR A 99 5.55 -3.47 15.82
C THR A 99 6.80 -3.91 15.06
N ALA A 100 7.55 -4.89 15.58
CA ALA A 100 8.67 -5.50 14.86
C ALA A 100 8.22 -6.21 13.57
N ALA A 101 7.10 -6.92 13.60
CA ALA A 101 6.56 -7.57 12.40
C ALA A 101 6.03 -6.57 11.35
N ALA A 102 5.62 -5.37 11.78
CA ALA A 102 5.12 -4.32 10.90
C ALA A 102 6.24 -3.57 10.15
N SER A 103 7.48 -3.66 10.62
CA SER A 103 8.66 -3.11 9.93
C SER A 103 9.41 -4.26 9.25
N PRO A 104 9.09 -4.60 7.99
CA PRO A 104 9.82 -5.64 7.29
C PRO A 104 11.32 -5.30 7.26
N PRO A 105 12.21 -6.29 7.45
CA PRO A 105 13.63 -6.06 7.29
C PRO A 105 13.90 -5.56 5.87
N VAL A 106 14.77 -4.56 5.76
CA VAL A 106 15.16 -3.98 4.48
C VAL A 106 15.78 -5.07 3.62
N ASP A 107 15.23 -5.24 2.42
CA ASP A 107 15.72 -6.22 1.45
C ASP A 107 17.23 -6.02 1.21
N PRO A 108 18.07 -7.08 1.34
CA PRO A 108 19.49 -7.02 1.02
C PRO A 108 19.79 -6.43 -0.36
N ALA A 109 18.92 -6.66 -1.35
CA ALA A 109 19.10 -6.10 -2.69
C ALA A 109 18.96 -4.57 -2.68
N LEU A 110 17.93 -4.04 -2.04
CA LEU A 110 17.72 -2.60 -1.86
C LEU A 110 18.89 -1.95 -1.09
N ARG A 111 19.41 -2.59 -0.04
CA ARG A 111 20.60 -2.09 0.69
C ARG A 111 21.81 -2.00 -0.23
N ALA A 112 21.99 -2.95 -1.15
CA ALA A 112 23.06 -2.92 -2.13
C ALA A 112 22.90 -1.76 -3.13
N GLU A 113 21.67 -1.49 -3.59
CA GLU A 113 21.38 -0.36 -4.49
C GLU A 113 21.66 0.98 -3.81
N ILE A 114 21.19 1.18 -2.58
CA ILE A 114 21.46 2.39 -1.78
C ILE A 114 22.97 2.58 -1.60
N ARG A 115 23.72 1.50 -1.31
CA ARG A 115 25.19 1.56 -1.23
C ARG A 115 25.83 2.07 -2.51
N GLN A 116 25.41 1.58 -3.68
CA GLN A 116 25.95 2.06 -4.96
C GLN A 116 25.65 3.55 -5.18
N LEU A 117 24.44 4.00 -4.83
CA LEU A 117 24.05 5.40 -4.93
C LEU A 117 24.91 6.30 -4.03
N VAL A 118 25.13 5.89 -2.78
CA VAL A 118 25.96 6.61 -1.80
C VAL A 118 27.42 6.68 -2.26
N ILE A 119 27.99 5.57 -2.72
CA ILE A 119 29.37 5.53 -3.25
C ILE A 119 29.51 6.47 -4.44
N ALA A 120 28.58 6.42 -5.39
CA ALA A 120 28.60 7.31 -6.56
C ALA A 120 28.46 8.79 -6.15
N ARG A 121 27.60 9.11 -5.17
CA ARG A 121 27.47 10.46 -4.60
C ARG A 121 28.78 10.91 -3.94
N ASN A 122 29.42 10.03 -3.16
CA ASN A 122 30.69 10.33 -2.51
C ASN A 122 31.81 10.61 -3.53
N HIS A 123 31.92 9.81 -4.58
CA HIS A 123 32.89 10.06 -5.65
C HIS A 123 32.69 11.44 -6.31
N ARG A 124 31.45 11.83 -6.61
CA ARG A 124 31.14 13.17 -7.14
C ARG A 124 31.53 14.27 -6.14
N ARG A 125 31.25 14.06 -4.85
CA ARG A 125 31.57 15.00 -3.77
C ARG A 125 33.06 15.23 -3.62
N VAL A 126 33.85 14.17 -3.62
CA VAL A 126 35.32 14.23 -3.55
C VAL A 126 35.91 14.93 -4.77
N ARG A 127 35.40 14.63 -5.99
CA ARG A 127 35.82 15.35 -7.21
C ARG A 127 35.53 16.85 -7.16
N ALA A 128 34.46 17.24 -6.47
CA ALA A 128 34.10 18.63 -6.24
C ALA A 128 34.89 19.29 -5.07
N GLY A 129 35.93 18.62 -4.53
CA GLY A 129 36.76 19.14 -3.45
C GLY A 129 36.09 19.18 -2.08
N ARG A 130 34.95 18.51 -1.91
CA ARG A 130 34.23 18.45 -0.63
C ARG A 130 34.71 17.27 0.21
N ALA A 131 34.55 17.37 1.53
CA ALA A 131 34.88 16.30 2.46
C ALA A 131 34.15 14.99 2.11
N PRO A 132 34.83 13.82 2.18
CA PRO A 132 34.23 12.51 1.98
C PRO A 132 33.08 12.23 2.96
N LEU A 133 32.11 11.45 2.51
CA LEU A 133 31.01 10.93 3.35
C LEU A 133 31.44 9.63 4.03
N ASP A 134 30.95 9.41 5.25
CA ASP A 134 30.92 8.07 5.85
C ASP A 134 29.84 7.25 5.14
N VAL A 135 30.29 6.30 4.32
CA VAL A 135 29.41 5.53 3.44
C VAL A 135 28.44 4.66 4.22
N GLU A 136 28.87 3.99 5.29
CA GLU A 136 27.99 3.08 6.03
C GLU A 136 26.99 3.85 6.90
N ALA A 137 27.40 4.97 7.50
CA ALA A 137 26.48 5.85 8.21
C ALA A 137 25.43 6.48 7.26
N GLU A 138 25.84 6.84 6.05
CA GLU A 138 24.94 7.40 5.02
C GLU A 138 23.95 6.36 4.52
N ILE A 139 24.38 5.10 4.31
CA ILE A 139 23.50 3.99 3.93
C ILE A 139 22.42 3.79 4.98
N GLU A 140 22.79 3.76 6.26
CA GLU A 140 21.83 3.55 7.34
C GLU A 140 20.83 4.70 7.44
N ARG A 141 21.27 5.94 7.18
CA ARG A 141 20.36 7.09 7.12
C ARG A 141 19.40 7.00 5.93
N GLU A 142 19.90 6.72 4.73
CA GLU A 142 19.07 6.61 3.52
C GLU A 142 18.07 5.43 3.62
N ILE A 143 18.45 4.33 4.27
CA ILE A 143 17.53 3.22 4.57
C ILE A 143 16.39 3.66 5.50
N ARG A 144 16.73 4.40 6.56
CA ARG A 144 15.74 4.94 7.50
C ARG A 144 14.79 5.91 6.78
N ASP A 145 15.35 6.83 5.99
CA ASP A 145 14.60 7.81 5.20
C ASP A 145 13.69 7.12 4.17
N PHE A 146 14.16 6.06 3.52
CA PHE A 146 13.35 5.27 2.59
C PHE A 146 12.19 4.54 3.29
N GLY A 147 12.40 4.02 4.50
CA GLY A 147 11.34 3.48 5.33
C GLY A 147 10.26 4.50 5.67
N HIS A 148 10.65 5.77 5.88
CA HIS A 148 9.71 6.88 6.07
C HIS A 148 8.96 7.26 4.77
N LEU A 149 9.60 7.14 3.60
CA LEU A 149 9.00 7.47 2.30
C LEU A 149 8.00 6.41 1.80
N GLN A 150 8.24 5.12 2.05
CA GLN A 150 7.26 4.07 1.70
C GLN A 150 5.95 4.19 2.50
N GLY A 151 5.96 4.89 3.63
CA GLY A 151 4.76 5.22 4.40
C GLY A 151 3.88 6.33 3.79
N ARG A 152 4.33 7.01 2.72
CA ARG A 152 3.53 8.04 2.02
C ARG A 152 2.68 7.43 0.90
N PRO A 153 1.35 7.68 0.86
CA PRO A 153 0.53 7.35 -0.30
C PRO A 153 1.04 8.12 -1.54
N SER A 154 1.29 7.40 -2.63
CA SER A 154 2.00 7.83 -3.84
C SER A 154 1.21 8.77 -4.78
N ASP A 155 0.22 9.50 -4.28
CA ASP A 155 -0.76 10.25 -5.10
C ASP A 155 -0.29 11.66 -5.55
N ARG A 156 1.01 11.87 -5.79
CA ARG A 156 1.52 13.17 -6.30
C ARG A 156 2.58 13.10 -7.38
N LEU A 157 2.40 12.25 -8.39
CA LEU A 157 3.16 12.36 -9.65
C LEU A 157 2.21 12.12 -10.83
N GLY A 158 1.40 13.14 -11.11
CA GLY A 158 0.46 13.18 -12.23
C GLY A 158 -0.03 14.61 -12.47
N ALA A 159 0.90 15.52 -12.76
CA ALA A 159 0.63 16.82 -13.38
C ALA A 159 1.84 17.21 -14.24
#